data_AF-A0A0Q7PUQ7-F1
#
_entry.id   AF-A0A0Q7PUQ7-F1
#
_cell.length_a   1.000
_cell.length_b   1.000
_cell.length_c   1.000
_cell.angle_alpha   90.00
_cell.angle_beta   90.00
_cell.angle_gamma   90.00
#
_symmetry.space_group_name_H-M   'P 1'
#
loop_
_entity.id
_entity.type
_entity.pdbx_description
1 polymer ?
#
loop_
_entity_poly.entity_id
_entity_poly.type
_entity_poly.pdbx_seq_one_letter_code
_entity_poly.pdbx_strand_id
1 'polypeptide(L)'
;MAEAPRKKQLAVSRRVRVPGADADWAALRDFAQTFDASFFLSSSMAQVATVAYRPAFAAADAGTLDDGELGVVLLRAALWFQARSDTMSGAAGFSGPEVERLYRSVCAELHRRTGGWVDENR
;
A
#
# COMPACT_ATOMS: atom_id res chain seq x y z
N MET A 1 32.74 -34.22 -4.41
CA MET A 1 31.91 -33.31 -3.60
C MET A 1 31.73 -32.04 -4.42
N ALA A 2 30.59 -31.86 -5.09
CA ALA A 2 30.34 -30.68 -5.90
C ALA A 2 29.57 -29.65 -5.06
N GLU A 3 30.18 -28.48 -4.93
CA GLU A 3 29.73 -27.32 -4.17
C GLU A 3 28.40 -26.79 -4.74
N ALA A 4 27.38 -26.68 -3.90
CA ALA A 4 26.10 -26.11 -4.27
C ALA A 4 26.27 -24.60 -4.55
N PRO A 5 25.75 -24.07 -5.67
CA PRO A 5 25.78 -22.63 -5.89
C PRO A 5 24.80 -21.96 -4.92
N ARG A 6 25.34 -21.32 -3.88
CA ARG A 6 24.63 -20.32 -3.08
C ARG A 6 24.23 -19.17 -4.00
N LYS A 7 23.07 -19.28 -4.64
CA LYS A 7 22.35 -18.13 -5.20
C LYS A 7 21.92 -17.24 -4.02
N LYS A 8 22.84 -16.39 -3.57
CA LYS A 8 22.49 -15.11 -2.98
C LYS A 8 21.82 -14.32 -4.09
N GLN A 9 20.54 -14.59 -4.30
CA GLN A 9 19.67 -13.74 -5.09
C GLN A 9 19.59 -12.44 -4.30
N LEU A 10 20.47 -11.48 -4.62
CA LEU A 10 20.27 -10.10 -4.22
C LEU A 10 18.91 -9.73 -4.78
N ALA A 11 17.88 -9.76 -3.93
CA ALA A 11 16.63 -9.11 -4.24
C ALA A 11 17.00 -7.65 -4.47
N VAL A 12 17.08 -7.26 -5.74
CA VAL A 12 17.18 -5.85 -6.12
C VAL A 12 15.88 -5.24 -5.61
N SER A 13 15.92 -4.56 -4.46
CA SER A 13 14.78 -3.80 -3.97
C SER A 13 14.47 -2.75 -5.03
N ARG A 14 13.46 -3.03 -5.87
CA ARG A 14 13.01 -2.08 -6.87
C ARG A 14 12.31 -0.96 -6.13
N ARG A 15 12.77 0.28 -6.28
CA ARG A 15 12.08 1.43 -5.71
C ARG A 15 10.90 1.80 -6.60
N VAL A 16 9.75 2.00 -5.96
CA VAL A 16 8.50 2.42 -6.59
C VAL A 16 8.24 3.87 -6.19
N ARG A 17 7.90 4.69 -7.19
CA ARG A 17 7.53 6.09 -6.93
C ARG A 17 6.13 6.15 -6.35
N VAL A 18 5.97 6.90 -5.25
CA VAL A 18 4.65 7.19 -4.69
C VAL A 18 3.93 8.18 -5.62
N PRO A 19 2.68 7.89 -6.04
CA PRO A 19 1.90 8.79 -6.88
C PRO A 19 1.79 10.19 -6.27
N GLY A 20 1.81 11.22 -7.13
CA GLY A 20 1.64 12.61 -6.72
C GLY A 20 0.19 12.97 -6.41
N ALA A 21 -0.05 14.18 -5.93
CA ALA A 21 -1.39 14.66 -5.55
C ALA A 21 -2.40 14.61 -6.71
N ASP A 22 -1.94 14.85 -7.93
CA ASP A 22 -2.77 14.88 -9.15
C ASP A 22 -2.89 13.51 -9.85
N ALA A 23 -2.40 12.44 -9.22
CA ALA A 23 -2.51 11.11 -9.78
C ALA A 23 -3.99 10.72 -9.97
N ASP A 24 -4.28 10.09 -11.11
CA ASP A 24 -5.58 9.51 -11.38
C ASP A 24 -5.78 8.21 -10.59
N TRP A 25 -7.01 7.72 -10.60
CA TRP A 25 -7.37 6.48 -9.90
C TRP A 25 -6.54 5.29 -10.38
N ALA A 26 -6.28 5.19 -11.69
CA ALA A 26 -5.53 4.06 -12.25
C ALA A 26 -4.09 4.03 -11.69
N ALA A 27 -3.40 5.17 -11.67
CA ALA A 27 -2.05 5.28 -11.12
C ALA A 27 -2.01 4.97 -9.60
N LEU A 28 -3.01 5.43 -8.84
CA LEU A 28 -3.13 5.14 -7.41
C LEU A 28 -3.35 3.65 -7.14
N ARG A 29 -4.24 3.01 -7.91
CA ARG A 29 -4.55 1.59 -7.80
C ARG A 29 -3.36 0.73 -8.23
N ASP A 30 -2.71 1.07 -9.33
CA ASP A 30 -1.54 0.33 -9.83
C ASP A 30 -0.39 0.43 -8.82
N PHE A 31 -0.17 1.60 -8.22
CA PHE A 31 0.78 1.76 -7.12
C PHE A 31 0.44 0.85 -5.93
N ALA A 32 -0.83 0.80 -5.51
CA ALA A 32 -1.26 -0.06 -4.42
C ALA A 32 -0.98 -1.56 -4.68
N GLN A 33 -1.04 -1.99 -5.94
CA GLN A 33 -0.74 -3.37 -6.36
C GLN A 33 0.75 -3.70 -6.40
N THR A 34 1.65 -2.71 -6.27
CA THR A 34 3.11 -2.95 -6.21
C THR A 34 3.57 -3.58 -4.90
N PHE A 35 2.72 -3.61 -3.88
CA PHE A 35 3.01 -4.22 -2.59
C PHE A 35 2.18 -5.49 -2.43
N ASP A 36 2.74 -6.56 -1.86
CA ASP A 36 1.97 -7.77 -1.55
C ASP A 36 1.79 -7.95 -0.04
N ALA A 37 0.72 -7.38 0.51
CA ALA A 37 0.44 -7.52 1.94
C ALA A 37 0.15 -8.97 2.36
N SER A 38 -0.28 -9.83 1.43
CA SER A 38 -0.50 -11.24 1.74
C SER A 38 0.80 -11.97 2.04
N PHE A 39 1.90 -11.54 1.41
CA PHE A 39 3.23 -12.04 1.67
C PHE A 39 3.88 -11.37 2.89
N PHE A 40 3.78 -10.03 3.01
CA PHE A 40 4.53 -9.28 4.03
C PHE A 40 3.86 -9.19 5.39
N LEU A 41 2.54 -9.30 5.46
CA LEU A 41 1.78 -9.08 6.69
C LEU A 41 1.00 -10.33 7.11
N SER A 42 0.10 -10.80 6.26
CA SER A 42 -0.70 -12.01 6.52
C SER A 42 -1.45 -12.46 5.28
N SER A 43 -1.49 -13.77 5.03
CA SER A 43 -2.33 -14.35 3.97
C SER A 43 -3.84 -14.22 4.25
N SER A 44 -4.23 -13.83 5.48
CA SER A 44 -5.63 -13.59 5.85
C SER A 44 -6.05 -12.16 5.53
N MET A 45 -6.93 -11.99 4.54
CA MET A 45 -7.55 -10.70 4.20
C MET A 45 -8.24 -10.06 5.42
N ALA A 46 -8.88 -10.85 6.29
CA ALA A 46 -9.53 -10.34 7.49
C ALA A 46 -8.52 -9.78 8.51
N GLN A 47 -7.34 -10.39 8.61
CA GLN A 47 -6.28 -9.90 9.48
C GLN A 47 -5.69 -8.61 8.90
N VAL A 48 -5.37 -8.56 7.61
CA VAL A 48 -4.91 -7.34 6.93
C VAL A 48 -5.93 -6.21 7.10
N ALA A 49 -7.22 -6.52 6.96
CA ALA A 49 -8.29 -5.56 7.19
C ALA A 49 -8.24 -4.95 8.60
N THR A 50 -8.02 -5.80 9.60
CA THR A 50 -8.08 -5.42 11.02
C THR A 50 -6.86 -4.58 11.43
N VAL A 51 -5.66 -4.96 11.01
CA VAL A 51 -4.42 -4.32 11.49
C VAL A 51 -3.95 -3.15 10.62
N ALA A 52 -4.37 -3.09 9.36
CA ALA A 52 -3.90 -2.08 8.41
C ALA A 52 -5.04 -1.25 7.82
N TYR A 53 -5.99 -1.87 7.13
CA TYR A 53 -7.02 -1.13 6.39
C TYR A 53 -7.94 -0.31 7.30
N ARG A 54 -8.59 -0.93 8.30
CA ARG A 54 -9.56 -0.23 9.17
C ARG A 54 -8.91 0.93 9.93
N PRO A 55 -7.72 0.77 10.55
CA PRO A 55 -7.01 1.90 11.16
C PRO A 55 -6.67 3.01 10.17
N ALA A 56 -6.12 2.67 8.99
CA ALA A 56 -5.75 3.66 7.99
C ALA A 56 -6.96 4.42 7.45
N PHE A 57 -8.08 3.71 7.25
CA PHE A 57 -9.34 4.30 6.82
C PHE A 57 -9.89 5.27 7.87
N ALA A 58 -9.94 4.86 9.14
CA ALA A 58 -10.38 5.73 10.23
C ALA A 58 -9.50 6.98 10.36
N ALA A 59 -8.16 6.83 10.28
CA ALA A 59 -7.23 7.95 10.33
C ALA A 59 -7.34 8.86 9.10
N ALA A 60 -7.57 8.30 7.90
CA ALA A 60 -7.79 9.09 6.69
C ALA A 60 -9.10 9.90 6.75
N ASP A 61 -10.15 9.30 7.30
CA ASP A 61 -11.45 9.95 7.45
C ASP A 61 -11.40 11.07 8.50
N ALA A 62 -10.74 10.82 9.62
CA ALA A 62 -10.50 11.80 10.69
C ALA A 62 -9.45 12.88 10.34
N GLY A 63 -8.63 12.66 9.31
CA GLY A 63 -7.56 13.56 8.92
C GLY A 63 -6.34 13.51 9.85
N THR A 64 -6.07 12.37 10.48
CA THR A 64 -5.03 12.16 11.51
C THR A 64 -3.94 11.17 11.10
N LEU A 65 -3.78 10.93 9.79
CA LEU A 65 -2.76 10.00 9.26
C LEU A 65 -1.32 10.46 9.55
N ASP A 66 -1.12 11.74 9.82
CA ASP A 66 0.16 12.38 10.10
C ASP A 66 0.69 12.14 11.52
N ASP A 67 -0.15 11.63 12.43
CA ASP A 67 0.18 11.31 13.83
C ASP A 67 1.21 10.17 13.97
N GLY A 68 1.52 9.46 12.90
CA GLY A 68 2.64 8.51 12.88
C GLY A 68 2.31 7.09 13.37
N GLU A 69 1.10 6.84 13.90
CA GLU A 69 0.73 5.55 14.51
C GLU A 69 0.85 4.35 13.56
N LEU A 70 0.56 4.55 12.27
CA LEU A 70 0.66 3.51 11.25
C LEU A 70 1.97 3.63 10.48
N GLY A 71 2.84 2.63 10.56
CA GLY A 71 4.07 2.56 9.78
C GLY A 71 3.84 2.39 8.27
N VAL A 72 4.89 2.63 7.47
CA VAL A 72 4.88 2.54 5.99
C VAL A 72 4.27 1.23 5.50
N VAL A 73 4.64 0.10 6.11
CA VAL A 73 4.12 -1.24 5.75
C VAL A 73 2.60 -1.32 5.93
N LEU A 74 2.05 -0.80 7.03
CA LEU A 74 0.61 -0.85 7.29
C LEU A 74 -0.15 0.08 6.35
N LEU A 75 0.40 1.26 6.04
CA LEU A 75 -0.16 2.17 5.06
C LEU A 75 -0.23 1.55 3.66
N ARG A 76 0.83 0.87 3.23
CA ARG A 76 0.84 0.15 1.94
C ARG A 76 -0.09 -1.06 1.94
N ALA A 77 -0.17 -1.78 3.05
CA ALA A 77 -1.11 -2.89 3.20
C ALA A 77 -2.57 -2.43 3.12
N ALA A 78 -2.89 -1.26 3.66
CA ALA A 78 -4.22 -0.67 3.56
C ALA A 78 -4.60 -0.35 2.09
N LEU A 79 -3.69 0.27 1.34
CA LEU A 79 -3.89 0.54 -0.08
C LEU A 79 -4.06 -0.75 -0.88
N TRP A 80 -3.20 -1.74 -0.65
CA TRP A 80 -3.30 -3.04 -1.31
C TRP A 80 -4.64 -3.73 -1.04
N PHE A 81 -5.12 -3.68 0.20
CA PHE A 81 -6.41 -4.27 0.58
C PHE A 81 -7.56 -3.59 -0.18
N GLN A 82 -7.53 -2.26 -0.25
CA GLN A 82 -8.54 -1.51 -0.99
C GLN A 82 -8.49 -1.85 -2.49
N ALA A 83 -7.30 -1.86 -3.11
CA ALA A 83 -7.15 -2.18 -4.53
C ALA A 83 -7.62 -3.60 -4.88
N ARG A 84 -7.39 -4.57 -3.97
CA ARG A 84 -7.96 -5.93 -4.09
C ARG A 84 -9.49 -5.90 -4.01
N SER A 85 -10.05 -5.14 -3.09
CA SER A 85 -11.52 -5.00 -2.93
C SER A 85 -12.16 -4.33 -4.16
N ASP A 86 -11.52 -3.29 -4.71
CA ASP A 86 -11.91 -2.62 -5.96
C ASP A 86 -11.91 -3.61 -7.13
N THR A 87 -10.89 -4.46 -7.22
CA THR A 87 -10.77 -5.48 -8.27
C THR A 87 -11.88 -6.53 -8.14
N MET A 88 -12.14 -7.03 -6.94
CA MET A 88 -13.17 -8.04 -6.69
C MET A 88 -14.59 -7.52 -6.92
N SER A 89 -14.82 -6.22 -6.74
CA SER A 89 -16.10 -5.56 -7.01
C SER A 89 -16.27 -5.11 -8.46
N GLY A 90 -15.23 -5.22 -9.31
CA GLY A 90 -15.25 -4.75 -10.69
C GLY A 90 -15.29 -3.22 -10.81
N ALA A 91 -14.75 -2.49 -9.83
CA ALA A 91 -14.75 -1.04 -9.84
C ALA A 91 -13.94 -0.47 -11.01
N ALA A 92 -14.52 0.50 -11.72
CA ALA A 92 -13.88 1.25 -12.80
C ALA A 92 -13.31 2.61 -12.34
N GLY A 93 -13.45 2.93 -11.05
CA GLY A 93 -13.04 4.18 -10.41
C GLY A 93 -13.13 4.04 -8.89
N PHE A 94 -13.03 5.16 -8.15
CA PHE A 94 -13.25 5.12 -6.70
C PHE A 94 -14.67 4.65 -6.38
N SER A 95 -14.81 3.74 -5.42
CA SER A 95 -16.13 3.28 -4.95
C SER A 95 -16.90 4.35 -4.17
N GLY A 96 -16.27 5.47 -3.82
CA GLY A 96 -16.85 6.59 -3.09
C GLY A 96 -15.79 7.64 -2.71
N PRO A 97 -16.22 8.83 -2.23
CA PRO A 97 -15.31 9.91 -1.85
C PRO A 97 -14.41 9.54 -0.65
N GLU A 98 -14.85 8.65 0.24
CA GLU A 98 -14.06 8.17 1.37
C GLU A 98 -12.91 7.27 0.91
N VAL A 99 -13.15 6.45 -0.12
CA VAL A 99 -12.11 5.60 -0.73
C VAL A 99 -11.10 6.46 -1.47
N GLU A 100 -11.55 7.49 -2.20
CA GLU A 100 -10.64 8.47 -2.81
C GLU A 100 -9.77 9.15 -1.74
N ARG A 101 -10.39 9.60 -0.64
CA ARG A 101 -9.68 10.21 0.48
C ARG A 101 -8.65 9.27 1.09
N LEU A 102 -8.98 7.99 1.29
CA LEU A 102 -8.02 6.99 1.75
C LEU A 102 -6.80 6.95 0.82
N TYR A 103 -7.00 6.74 -0.49
CA TYR A 103 -5.90 6.64 -1.44
C TYR A 103 -5.02 7.89 -1.41
N ARG A 104 -5.65 9.08 -1.48
CA ARG A 104 -4.92 10.35 -1.53
C ARG A 104 -4.18 10.63 -0.22
N SER A 105 -4.84 10.51 0.93
CA SER A 105 -4.23 10.79 2.23
C SER A 105 -3.09 9.82 2.54
N VAL A 106 -3.27 8.53 2.24
CA VAL A 106 -2.20 7.55 2.45
C VAL A 106 -1.03 7.78 1.50
N CYS A 107 -1.27 8.09 0.22
CA CYS A 107 -0.17 8.41 -0.71
C CYS A 107 0.56 9.70 -0.32
N ALA A 108 -0.14 10.74 0.09
CA ALA A 108 0.48 11.96 0.60
C ALA A 108 1.36 11.68 1.82
N GLU A 109 0.87 10.85 2.74
CA GLU A 109 1.60 10.48 3.94
C GLU A 109 2.83 9.61 3.64
N LEU A 110 2.70 8.64 2.73
CA LEU A 110 3.84 7.86 2.22
C LEU A 110 4.87 8.77 1.55
N HIS A 111 4.42 9.74 0.75
CA HIS A 111 5.30 10.70 0.09
C HIS A 111 6.09 11.52 1.11
N ARG A 112 5.42 12.05 2.13
CA ARG A 112 6.02 12.82 3.23
C ARG A 112 7.09 12.01 3.98
N ARG A 113 6.79 10.75 4.33
CA ARG A 113 7.69 9.91 5.14
C ARG A 113 8.87 9.34 4.37
N THR A 114 8.74 9.15 3.06
CA THR A 114 9.72 8.40 2.26
C THR A 114 10.43 9.23 1.20
N GLY A 115 10.13 10.53 1.12
CA GLY A 115 10.62 11.40 0.06
C GLY A 115 10.08 11.00 -1.32
N GLY A 116 8.87 10.43 -1.37
CA GLY A 116 8.19 10.03 -2.60
C GLY A 116 8.59 8.67 -3.19
N TRP A 117 9.29 7.82 -2.43
CA TRP A 117 9.79 6.53 -2.92
C TRP A 117 9.74 5.44 -1.86
N VAL A 118 9.11 4.31 -2.20
CA VAL A 118 9.01 3.12 -1.34
C VAL A 118 9.69 1.92 -2.00
N ASP A 119 10.07 0.91 -1.23
CA ASP A 119 10.64 -0.32 -1.80
C ASP A 119 9.50 -1.26 -2.22
N GLU A 120 9.45 -1.76 -3.45
CA GLU A 120 8.38 -2.67 -3.95
C GLU A 120 8.01 -3.77 -2.93
N ASN A 121 9.00 -4.24 -2.18
CA ASN A 121 8.92 -5.35 -1.23
C ASN A 121 9.21 -4.97 0.24
N ARG A 122 9.23 -3.69 0.63
CA ARG A 122 9.43 -3.25 2.04
C ARG A 122 8.72 -1.95 2.40
#